data_AF-A0A933JKN6-F1
#
_entry.id   AF-A0A933JKN6-F1
#
_cell.length_a   1.000
_cell.length_b   1.000
_cell.length_c   1.000
_cell.angle_alpha   90.00
_cell.angle_beta   90.00
_cell.angle_gamma   90.00
#
_symmetry.space_group_name_H-M   'P 1'
#
loop_
_entity.id
_entity.type
_entity.pdbx_description
1 polymer ?
#
loop_
_entity_poly.entity_id
_entity_poly.type
_entity_poly.pdbx_seq_one_letter_code
_entity_poly.pdbx_strand_id
1 'polypeptide(L)' 'MTFYFDEALHLQFKLRCVADGRNMSDVVQELVRAWVEKDPKSKPTKKRPTKKKAEGSEPV' A
#
# COMPACT_ATOMS: atom_id res chain seq x y z
N MET A 1 9.17 10.40 -1.31
CA MET A 1 9.26 9.77 -2.65
C MET A 1 8.73 10.79 -3.64
N THR A 2 9.57 11.30 -4.53
CA THR A 2 9.17 12.23 -5.59
C THR A 2 8.88 11.44 -6.86
N PHE A 3 7.68 11.59 -7.41
CA PHE A 3 7.27 10.96 -8.67
C PHE A 3 7.19 12.02 -9.75
N TYR A 4 7.75 11.73 -10.92
CA TYR A 4 7.66 12.61 -12.07
C TYR A 4 6.46 12.19 -12.93
N PHE A 5 5.57 13.13 -13.19
CA PHE A 5 4.43 12.97 -14.07
C PHE A 5 4.55 13.97 -15.21
N ASP A 6 4.06 13.60 -16.38
CA ASP A 6 3.78 14.57 -17.44
C ASP A 6 2.86 15.68 -16.90
N GLU A 7 3.09 16.93 -17.32
CA GLU A 7 2.38 18.10 -16.78
C GLU A 7 0.86 18.00 -16.98
N ALA A 8 0.41 17.51 -18.15
CA ALA A 8 -1.00 17.36 -18.43
C ALA A 8 -1.63 16.29 -17.53
N LEU A 9 -0.90 15.18 -17.34
CA LEU A 9 -1.35 14.08 -16.47
C LEU A 9 -1.40 14.51 -15.00
N HIS A 10 -0.39 15.25 -14.52
CA HIS A 10 -0.36 15.81 -13.17
C HIS A 10 -1.58 16.69 -12.94
N LEU A 11 -1.90 17.59 -13.87
CA LEU A 11 -3.04 18.49 -13.74
C LEU A 11 -4.37 17.73 -13.64
N GLN A 12 -4.62 16.78 -14.55
CA GLN A 12 -5.85 15.98 -14.52
C GLN A 12 -5.96 15.16 -13.23
N PHE A 13 -4.85 14.55 -12.80
CA PHE A 13 -4.81 13.77 -11.57
C PHE A 13 -5.08 14.63 -10.34
N LYS A 14 -4.50 15.85 -10.28
CA LYS A 14 -4.74 16.82 -9.21
C LYS A 14 -6.20 17.23 -9.16
N LEU A 15 -6.79 17.60 -10.30
CA LEU A 15 -8.20 17.97 -10.38
C LEU A 15 -9.11 16.87 -9.87
N ARG A 16 -8.82 15.61 -10.24
CA ARG A 16 -9.58 14.46 -9.74
C ARG A 16 -9.42 14.25 -8.24
N CYS A 17 -8.21 14.35 -7.71
CA CYS A 17 -7.95 14.21 -6.27
C CYS A 17 -8.67 15.31 -5.47
N VAL A 18 -8.62 16.56 -5.94
CA VAL A 18 -9.33 17.69 -5.32
C VAL A 18 -10.84 17.48 -5.33
N ALA A 19 -11.41 17.01 -6.45
CA ALA A 19 -12.83 16.71 -6.54
C ALA A 19 -13.28 15.62 -5.56
N ASP A 20 -12.40 14.66 -5.25
CA ASP A 20 -12.66 13.57 -4.30
C ASP A 20 -12.29 13.95 -2.84
N GLY A 21 -11.76 15.16 -2.61
CA GLY A 21 -11.27 15.61 -1.30
C GLY A 21 -10.04 14.84 -0.80
N ARG A 22 -9.26 14.22 -1.69
CA ARG A 22 -8.10 13.41 -1.35
C ARG A 22 -6.78 14.08 -1.71
N ASN A 23 -5.74 13.72 -0.97
CA ASN A 23 -4.37 14.14 -1.28
C ASN A 23 -3.78 13.28 -2.39
N MET A 24 -3.10 13.92 -3.35
CA MET A 24 -2.41 13.22 -4.45
C MET A 24 -1.44 12.13 -3.93
N SER A 25 -0.69 12.42 -2.87
CA SER A 25 0.27 11.49 -2.29
C SER A 25 -0.35 10.21 -1.73
N ASP A 26 -1.57 10.30 -1.18
CA ASP A 26 -2.32 9.14 -0.70
C ASP A 26 -2.78 8.28 -1.88
N VAL A 27 -3.40 8.93 -2.87
CA VAL A 27 -3.93 8.24 -4.05
C VAL A 27 -2.81 7.53 -4.83
N VAL A 28 -1.64 8.16 -4.98
CA VAL A 28 -0.47 7.52 -5.62
C VAL A 28 0.02 6.32 -4.81
N GLN A 29 0.06 6.42 -3.47
CA GLN A 29 0.46 5.29 -2.64
C GLN A 29 -0.50 4.11 -2.75
N GLU A 30 -1.80 4.37 -2.76
CA GLU A 30 -2.81 3.31 -2.94
C GLU A 30 -2.71 2.66 -4.32
N LEU A 31 -2.55 3.46 -5.38
CA LEU A 31 -2.34 2.96 -6.74
C LEU A 31 -1.10 2.06 -6.83
N VAL A 32 0.02 2.50 -6.25
CA VAL A 32 1.27 1.72 -6.25
C VAL A 32 1.12 0.43 -5.43
N ARG A 33 0.47 0.48 -4.26
CA ARG A 33 0.20 -0.72 -3.45
C ARG A 33 -0.67 -1.72 -4.21
N ALA A 34 -1.80 -1.26 -4.75
CA ALA A 34 -2.71 -2.10 -5.52
C ALA A 34 -2.05 -2.70 -6.76
N TRP A 35 -1.16 -1.95 -7.42
CA TRP A 35 -0.39 -2.43 -8.56
C TRP A 35 0.59 -3.54 -8.16
N VAL A 36 1.37 -3.35 -7.09
CA VAL A 36 2.32 -4.37 -6.59
C VAL A 36 1.60 -5.62 -6.09
N GLU A 37 0.44 -5.46 -5.42
CA GLU A 37 -0.36 -6.58 -4.91
C GLU A 37 -1.03 -7.39 -6.02
N LYS A 38 -1.37 -6.76 -7.14
CA LYS A 38 -1.88 -7.45 -8.35
C LYS A 38 -0.81 -8.22 -9.10
N ASP A 39 0.47 -7.94 -8.87
CA ASP A 39 1.56 -8.60 -9.56
C ASP A 39 1.93 -9.92 -8.84
N PRO A 40 1.64 -11.10 -9.41
CA PRO A 40 1.90 -12.38 -8.75
C PRO A 40 3.40 -12.67 -8.55
N LYS A 41 4.29 -11.86 -9.15
CA LYS A 41 5.75 -12.03 -9.12
C LYS A 41 6.40 -11.42 -7.88
N SER A 42 5.71 -10.53 -7.16
CA SER A 42 6.22 -9.91 -5.94
C SER A 42 5.41 -10.37 -4.73
N LYS A 43 5.46 -11.66 -4.40
CA LYS A 43 5.24 -12.06 -3.01
C LYS A 43 6.51 -11.69 -2.24
N PRO A 44 6.54 -10.65 -1.38
CA PRO A 44 7.49 -10.68 -0.30
C PRO A 44 7.11 -11.90 0.54
N THR A 45 7.90 -12.97 0.43
CA THR A 45 7.91 -14.03 1.44
C THR A 45 8.22 -13.37 2.77
N LYS A 46 7.16 -12.98 3.51
CA LYS A 46 7.24 -12.74 4.94
C LYS A 46 7.52 -14.11 5.55
N LYS A 47 8.80 -14.53 5.52
CA LYS A 47 9.35 -15.49 6.47
C LYS A 47 9.26 -14.80 7.82
N ARG A 48 8.12 -14.94 8.48
CA ARG A 48 8.03 -14.77 9.93
C ARG A 48 8.47 -16.12 10.49
N PRO A 49 9.68 -16.29 11.04
CA PRO A 49 9.98 -17.49 11.79
C PRO A 49 9.04 -17.53 13.00
N THR A 50 8.13 -18.48 12.98
CA THR A 50 7.45 -19.02 14.15
C THR A 50 8.49 -19.44 15.18
N LYS A 51 8.41 -18.92 16.40
CA LYS A 51 8.74 -19.72 17.58
C LYS A 51 7.46 -19.94 18.37
N LYS A 52 6.94 -21.17 18.23
CA LYS A 52 5.96 -21.78 19.15
C LYS A 52 6.59 -21.91 20.53
N LYS A 53 5.81 -21.59 21.56
CA LYS A 53 5.65 -22.34 22.81
C LYS A 53 4.29 -21.90 23.34
N ALA A 54 3.20 -22.61 23.06
CA ALA A 54 2.75 -23.86 23.69
C ALA A 54 2.70 -23.75 25.23
N GLU A 55 1.54 -24.15 25.77
CA GLU A 55 1.26 -24.45 27.19
C GLU A 55 0.94 -23.22 28.06
N GLY A 56 -0.21 -23.07 28.71
CA GLY A 56 -1.37 -23.93 28.94
C GLY A 56 -2.35 -23.19 29.88
N SER A 57 -3.56 -23.71 29.99
CA SER A 57 -4.68 -23.32 30.84
C SER A 57 -4.34 -22.92 32.29
N GLU A 58 -5.01 -21.84 32.78
CA GLU A 58 -5.82 -21.69 34.03
C GLU A 58 -5.44 -22.42 35.34
N PRO A 59 -6.04 -22.10 36.52
CA PRO A 59 -6.69 -20.88 37.03
C PRO A 59 -6.33 -20.60 38.54
N VAL A 60 -7.13 -19.70 39.16
CA VAL A 60 -7.37 -19.36 40.60
C VAL A 60 -6.41 -18.42 41.34
#